data_AF-A0A4Q3VK67-F1
#
_entry.id   AF-A0A4Q3VK67-F1
#
_cell.length_a   1.000
_cell.length_b   1.000
_cell.length_c   1.000
_cell.angle_alpha   90.00
_cell.angle_beta   90.00
_cell.angle_gamma   90.00
#
_symmetry.space_group_name_H-M   'P 1'
#
loop_
_entity.id
_entity.type
_entity.pdbx_description
1 polymer ?
#
loop_
_entity_poly.entity_id
_entity_poly.type
_entity_poly.pdbx_seq_one_letter_code
_entity_poly.pdbx_strand_id
1 'polypeptide(L)'
;MVANIYQVAAFEALRVGAYDGTTQVSKLMEHGDFGLGTFNGLNGEMIALEGKVYRISAFGEAHAPEKDVQTPFAFVTRFRADHVHKVTHPLT
;
A
#
# COMPACT_ATOMS: atom_id res chain seq x y z
N MET A 1 4.96 -13.35 17.52
CA MET A 1 5.55 -13.17 16.18
C MET A 1 6.06 -11.73 16.10
N VAL A 2 7.25 -11.50 15.56
CA VAL A 2 7.75 -10.14 15.34
C VAL A 2 7.03 -9.56 14.11
N ALA A 3 6.47 -8.36 14.23
CA ALA A 3 5.85 -7.68 13.11
C ALA A 3 6.95 -7.24 12.11
N ASN A 4 6.80 -7.60 10.84
CA ASN A 4 7.72 -7.24 9.77
C ASN A 4 7.03 -6.29 8.79
N ILE A 5 7.77 -5.28 8.34
CA ILE A 5 7.36 -4.41 7.22
C ILE A 5 8.04 -4.96 5.97
N TYR A 6 7.25 -5.28 4.96
CA TYR A 6 7.74 -5.55 3.62
C TYR A 6 7.60 -4.28 2.79
N GLN A 7 8.69 -3.88 2.13
CA GLN A 7 8.79 -2.64 1.39
C GLN A 7 9.24 -2.93 -0.04
N VAL A 8 8.54 -2.34 -1.01
CA VAL A 8 8.96 -2.29 -2.41
C VAL A 8 9.65 -0.96 -2.66
N ALA A 9 10.93 -1.03 -3.04
CA ALA A 9 11.82 0.10 -3.34
C ALA A 9 11.99 1.11 -2.19
N ALA A 10 13.02 1.96 -2.28
CA ALA A 10 13.21 3.07 -1.35
C ALA A 10 12.36 4.28 -1.78
N PHE A 11 11.88 5.07 -0.80
CA PHE A 11 11.17 6.32 -1.10
C PHE A 11 11.99 7.27 -1.99
N GLU A 12 13.32 7.24 -1.83
CA GLU A 12 14.24 8.01 -2.66
C GLU A 12 14.10 7.70 -4.16
N ALA A 13 13.88 6.44 -4.53
CA ALA A 13 13.66 6.05 -5.93
C ALA A 13 12.39 6.70 -6.48
N LEU A 14 11.31 6.70 -5.69
CA LEU A 14 10.08 7.39 -6.03
C LEU A 14 10.30 8.90 -6.18
N ARG A 15 11.02 9.52 -5.25
CA ARG A 15 11.32 10.96 -5.24
C ARG A 15 12.06 11.45 -6.48
N VAL A 16 12.93 10.61 -7.06
CA VAL A 16 13.71 10.95 -8.26
C VAL A 16 13.03 10.56 -9.58
N GLY A 17 11.79 10.09 -9.54
CA GLY A 17 11.01 9.80 -10.74
C GLY A 17 11.01 8.34 -11.21
N ALA A 18 11.47 7.39 -10.38
CA ALA A 18 11.37 5.97 -10.72
C ALA A 18 9.93 5.46 -10.49
N TYR A 19 9.02 5.87 -11.35
CA TYR A 19 7.58 5.60 -11.22
C TYR A 19 7.12 4.27 -11.80
N ASP A 20 8.02 3.50 -12.42
CA ASP A 20 7.69 2.20 -13.00
C ASP A 20 8.53 1.09 -12.35
N GLY A 21 7.85 0.26 -11.55
CA GLY A 21 8.42 -0.93 -10.93
C GLY A 21 7.96 -2.22 -11.60
N THR A 22 8.56 -3.34 -11.19
CA THR A 22 8.24 -4.67 -11.73
C THR A 22 7.45 -5.55 -10.76
N THR A 23 7.23 -5.09 -9.53
CA THR A 23 6.54 -5.88 -8.51
C THR A 23 5.05 -5.91 -8.79
N GLN A 24 4.52 -7.10 -9.08
CA GLN A 24 3.07 -7.30 -9.17
C GLN A 24 2.42 -7.12 -7.80
N VAL A 25 1.29 -6.42 -7.74
CA VAL A 25 0.54 -6.21 -6.49
C VAL A 25 0.05 -7.53 -5.90
N SER A 26 -0.29 -8.51 -6.74
CA SER A 26 -0.62 -9.87 -6.30
C SER A 26 0.51 -10.53 -5.50
N LYS A 27 1.77 -10.28 -5.88
CA LYS A 27 2.97 -10.77 -5.17
C LYS A 27 3.25 -9.97 -3.91
N LEU A 28 3.07 -8.64 -3.95
CA LEU A 28 3.15 -7.80 -2.76
C LEU A 28 2.22 -8.33 -1.64
N MET A 29 0.99 -8.70 -1.99
CA MET A 29 0.00 -9.19 -1.02
C MET A 29 0.32 -10.57 -0.43
N GLU A 30 1.31 -11.30 -0.95
CA GLU A 30 1.84 -12.50 -0.27
C GLU A 30 2.61 -12.13 1.02
N HIS A 31 2.99 -10.86 1.20
CA HIS A 31 3.78 -10.38 2.34
C HIS A 31 2.95 -9.71 3.44
N GLY A 32 1.69 -9.32 3.18
CA GLY A 32 0.88 -8.60 4.15
C GLY A 32 -0.60 -8.47 3.78
N ASP A 33 -1.41 -8.09 4.76
CA ASP A 33 -2.85 -7.87 4.66
C ASP A 33 -3.26 -6.40 4.90
N PHE A 34 -2.30 -5.54 5.25
CA PHE A 34 -2.48 -4.12 5.52
C PHE A 34 -1.30 -3.31 4.96
N GLY A 35 -1.55 -2.14 4.38
CA GLY A 35 -0.50 -1.32 3.80
C GLY A 35 -0.97 -0.18 2.92
N LEU A 36 -0.01 0.49 2.30
CA LEU A 36 -0.22 1.62 1.39
C LEU A 36 0.89 1.71 0.35
N GLY A 37 0.67 2.48 -0.71
CA GLY A 37 1.66 2.70 -1.76
C GLY A 37 1.06 3.43 -2.96
N THR A 38 1.64 3.21 -4.13
CA THR A 38 1.11 3.71 -5.42
C THR A 38 1.23 2.64 -6.51
N PHE A 39 0.77 2.95 -7.71
CA PHE A 39 0.86 2.09 -8.89
C PHE A 39 1.85 2.68 -9.90
N ASN A 40 2.25 1.88 -10.88
CA ASN A 40 3.12 2.37 -11.96
C ASN A 40 2.55 3.65 -12.61
N GLY A 41 3.44 4.57 -12.99
CA GLY A 41 3.08 5.89 -13.51
C GLY A 41 2.45 6.84 -12.49
N LEU A 42 2.59 6.58 -11.18
CA LEU A 42 1.88 7.30 -10.10
C LEU A 42 0.35 7.32 -10.31
N ASN A 43 -0.20 6.22 -10.82
CA ASN A 43 -1.63 6.13 -11.15
C ASN A 43 -2.50 5.91 -9.91
N GLY A 44 -2.58 6.94 -9.08
CA GLY A 44 -3.38 6.97 -7.86
C GLY A 44 -2.71 6.32 -6.65
N GLU A 45 -3.45 6.31 -5.55
CA GLU A 45 -3.00 5.79 -4.26
C GLU A 45 -3.45 4.35 -4.08
N MET A 46 -2.58 3.53 -3.49
CA MET A 46 -2.89 2.17 -3.08
C MET A 46 -3.24 2.16 -1.59
N ILE A 47 -4.36 1.54 -1.25
CA ILE A 47 -4.69 1.13 0.11
C ILE A 47 -4.87 -0.38 0.13
N ALA A 48 -4.10 -1.07 0.98
CA ALA A 48 -4.33 -2.48 1.30
C ALA A 48 -4.98 -2.56 2.69
N LEU A 49 -6.19 -3.11 2.75
CA LEU A 49 -6.99 -3.21 3.96
C LEU A 49 -7.68 -4.58 4.01
N GLU A 50 -7.46 -5.32 5.10
CA GLU A 50 -8.04 -6.65 5.33
C GLU A 50 -7.80 -7.61 4.15
N GLY A 51 -6.61 -7.57 3.57
CA GLY A 51 -6.20 -8.41 2.44
C GLY A 51 -6.79 -8.00 1.08
N LYS A 52 -7.54 -6.89 1.01
CA LYS A 52 -8.05 -6.32 -0.24
C LYS A 52 -7.23 -5.09 -0.63
N VAL A 53 -7.05 -4.89 -1.93
CA VAL A 53 -6.35 -3.71 -2.47
C VAL A 53 -7.36 -2.80 -3.17
N TYR A 54 -7.24 -1.52 -2.90
CA TYR A 54 -8.01 -0.45 -3.51
C TYR A 54 -7.05 0.54 -4.17
N ARG A 55 -7.42 1.00 -5.36
CA ARG A 55 -6.81 2.14 -6.04
C ARG A 55 -7.75 3.34 -5.88
N ILE A 56 -7.23 4.41 -5.30
CA ILE A 56 -7.92 5.70 -5.23
C ILE A 56 -7.39 6.56 -6.38
N SER A 57 -8.26 6.87 -7.33
CA SER A 57 -7.90 7.69 -8.49
C SER A 57 -7.65 9.14 -8.09
N ALA A 58 -7.00 9.92 -8.98
CA ALA A 58 -6.86 11.37 -8.81
C ALA A 58 -8.21 12.11 -8.76
N PHE A 59 -9.30 11.45 -9.16
CA PHE A 59 -10.67 11.97 -9.08
C PHE A 59 -11.39 11.54 -7.79
N GLY A 60 -10.72 10.81 -6.90
CA GLY A 60 -11.24 10.41 -5.59
C GLY A 60 -12.08 9.13 -5.59
N GLU A 61 -12.12 8.40 -6.71
CA GLU A 61 -12.86 7.15 -6.83
C GLU A 61 -12.02 5.99 -6.31
N ALA A 62 -12.61 5.12 -5.49
CA ALA A 62 -11.97 3.91 -5.00
C ALA A 62 -12.50 2.67 -5.73
N HIS A 63 -11.59 1.94 -6.38
CA HIS A 63 -11.92 0.70 -7.10
C HIS A 63 -10.89 -0.39 -6.82
N ALA A 64 -11.29 -1.66 -7.02
CA ALA A 64 -10.31 -2.74 -7.06
C ALA A 64 -9.41 -2.55 -8.29
N PRO A 65 -8.09 -2.67 -8.17
CA PRO A 65 -7.21 -2.54 -9.33
C PRO A 65 -7.33 -3.75 -10.27
N GLU A 66 -6.78 -3.60 -11.48
CA GLU A 66 -6.61 -4.70 -12.42
C GLU A 66 -5.69 -5.80 -11.84
N LYS A 67 -5.81 -7.05 -12.30
CA LYS A 67 -5.13 -8.21 -11.64
C LYS A 67 -3.60 -8.19 -11.76
N ASP A 68 -3.10 -7.58 -12.82
CA ASP A 68 -1.70 -7.58 -13.26
C ASP A 68 -1.02 -6.23 -13.01
N VAL A 69 -1.64 -5.33 -12.24
CA VAL A 69 -1.02 -4.05 -11.90
C VAL A 69 0.28 -4.24 -11.13
N GLN A 70 1.21 -3.33 -11.42
CA GLN A 70 2.50 -3.26 -10.77
C GLN A 70 2.62 -2.01 -9.91
N THR A 71 3.54 -2.08 -8.95
CA THR A 71 3.85 -0.97 -8.06
C THR A 71 5.34 -0.63 -8.12
N PRO A 72 5.69 0.67 -8.19
CA PRO A 72 7.06 1.14 -8.01
C PRO A 72 7.42 1.28 -6.53
N PHE A 73 6.42 1.40 -5.66
CA PHE A 73 6.61 1.73 -4.25
C PHE A 73 5.38 1.36 -3.41
N ALA A 74 5.60 0.56 -2.37
CA ALA A 74 4.58 0.18 -1.40
C ALA A 74 5.18 -0.33 -0.09
N PHE A 75 4.40 -0.27 0.98
CA PHE A 75 4.67 -0.94 2.24
C PHE A 75 3.48 -1.83 2.60
N VAL A 76 3.74 -3.06 3.03
CA VAL A 76 2.73 -3.96 3.60
C VAL A 76 3.24 -4.68 4.83
N THR A 77 2.32 -5.10 5.68
CA THR A 77 2.59 -5.96 6.83
C THR A 77 1.43 -6.91 7.08
N ARG A 78 1.67 -7.99 7.81
CA ARG A 78 0.60 -8.83 8.38
C ARG A 78 0.15 -8.18 9.69
N PHE A 79 -0.82 -7.29 9.60
CA PHE A 79 -1.22 -6.45 10.71
C PHE A 79 -1.91 -7.27 11.80
N ARG A 80 -1.41 -7.14 13.03
CA ARG A 80 -2.04 -7.64 14.24
C ARG A 80 -1.96 -6.51 15.25
N ALA A 81 -3.11 -6.10 15.78
CA ALA A 81 -3.14 -5.00 16.73
C ALA A 81 -2.50 -5.46 18.05
N ASP A 82 -1.36 -4.86 18.39
CA ASP A 82 -0.75 -5.02 19.72
C ASP A 82 -1.47 -4.18 20.78
N HIS A 83 -2.04 -3.04 20.35
CA HIS A 83 -2.82 -2.13 21.17
C HIS A 83 -4.04 -1.62 20.43
N VAL A 84 -5.14 -1.42 21.16
CA VAL A 84 -6.38 -0.83 20.63
C VAL A 84 -6.81 0.28 21.59
N HIS A 85 -6.95 1.48 21.06
CA HIS A 85 -7.40 2.65 21.81
C HIS A 85 -8.66 3.22 21.19
N LYS A 86 -9.66 3.53 22.02
CA LYS A 86 -10.86 4.23 21.58
C LYS A 86 -10.58 5.73 21.61
N VAL A 87 -10.58 6.36 20.45
CA VAL A 87 -10.53 7.83 20.33
C VAL A 87 -11.96 8.37 20.41
N THR A 88 -12.28 9.12 21.45
CA THR A 88 -13.65 9.64 21.69
C THR A 88 -13.82 11.12 21.39
N HIS A 89 -12.72 11.85 21.20
CA HIS A 89 -12.65 13.26 20.84
C HIS A 89 -11.41 13.47 19.96
N PRO A 90 -11.33 14.56 19.16
CA PRO A 90 -10.13 14.85 18.36
C PRO A 90 -8.87 14.85 19.22
N LEU A 91 -7.83 14.15 18.75
CA LEU A 91 -6.50 14.24 19.33
C LEU A 91 -5.79 15.40 18.65
N THR A 92 -5.27 16.33 19.46
CA THR A 92 -4.44 17.45 19.01
C THR A 92 -2.97 17.15 19.20
#